data_AF-A0A9P1MZY1-F1
#
_entry.id   AF-A0A9P1MZY1-F1
#
_cell.length_a   1.000
_cell.length_b   1.000
_cell.length_c   1.000
_cell.angle_alpha   90.00
_cell.angle_beta   90.00
_cell.angle_gamma   90.00
#
_symmetry.space_group_name_H-M   'P 1'
#
loop_
_entity.id
_entity.type
_entity.pdbx_description
1 polymer ?
#
loop_
_entity_poly.entity_id
_entity_poly.type
_entity_poly.pdbx_seq_one_letter_code
_entity_poly.pdbx_strand_id
1 'polypeptide(L)'
;MKNILLLSIFICISTVFGQTCRDYDNNCRDWITVNPRACDSTDYIKRSCQQSCGQCGSVDSKFDLRRLAPELTPIGFLVGRWRSEHGGKAIFPTIPKFTFGEEIEISIPDDNMQSSHALNYTAFAWSINDKDELHSEYGYISVKPNTKEAALTTVMNNGFVTVEEGPIVGNQIRFRLRDIGRISFSRDLPVHDLVREWTLLDRSTLQARLNMETLTHGMQEHTFIRYNKIAP
;
A
#
# COMPACT_ATOMS: atom_id res chain seq x y z
N MET A 1 67.90 -37.82 -18.35
CA MET A 1 66.55 -38.30 -17.94
C MET A 1 65.57 -37.18 -18.25
N LYS A 2 64.56 -37.45 -19.08
CA LYS A 2 63.63 -36.45 -19.63
C LYS A 2 62.58 -36.07 -18.57
N ASN A 3 62.50 -34.80 -18.18
CA ASN A 3 61.37 -34.26 -17.41
C ASN A 3 60.27 -33.83 -18.38
N ILE A 4 59.11 -34.48 -18.27
CA ILE A 4 57.89 -34.15 -18.99
C ILE A 4 57.20 -33.02 -18.21
N LEU A 5 57.09 -31.84 -18.82
CA LEU A 5 56.29 -30.73 -18.30
C LEU A 5 54.82 -31.00 -18.66
N LEU A 6 53.98 -31.32 -17.67
CA LEU A 6 52.53 -31.28 -17.85
C LEU A 6 52.07 -29.82 -17.78
N LEU A 7 51.60 -29.26 -18.90
CA LEU A 7 50.82 -28.03 -18.90
C LEU A 7 49.39 -28.35 -18.45
N SER A 8 49.03 -27.94 -17.24
CA SER A 8 47.64 -27.91 -16.79
C SER A 8 46.97 -26.67 -17.36
N ILE A 9 46.04 -26.87 -18.30
CA ILE A 9 45.18 -25.82 -18.86
C ILE A 9 44.11 -25.48 -17.81
N PHE A 10 44.22 -24.30 -17.20
CA PHE A 10 43.15 -23.73 -16.37
C PHE A 10 42.04 -23.21 -17.29
N ILE A 11 40.91 -23.91 -17.31
CA ILE A 11 39.67 -23.41 -17.91
C ILE A 11 39.05 -22.45 -16.87
N CYS A 12 39.18 -21.14 -17.11
CA CYS A 12 38.40 -20.14 -16.38
C CYS A 12 36.93 -20.28 -16.79
N ILE A 13 36.14 -20.95 -15.95
CA ILE A 13 34.69 -20.87 -16.00
C ILE A 13 34.33 -19.49 -15.46
N SER A 14 34.08 -18.53 -16.36
CA SER A 14 33.46 -17.26 -15.99
C SER A 14 32.02 -17.54 -15.57
N THR A 15 31.80 -17.61 -14.26
CA THR A 15 30.46 -17.53 -13.68
C THR A 15 29.90 -16.15 -14.00
N VAL A 16 28.97 -16.08 -14.96
CA VAL A 16 28.13 -14.89 -15.15
C VAL A 16 27.27 -14.79 -13.90
N PHE A 17 27.68 -13.95 -12.95
CA PHE A 17 26.85 -13.57 -11.81
C PHE A 17 25.53 -13.03 -12.38
N GLY A 18 24.42 -13.68 -12.03
CA GLY A 18 23.09 -13.27 -12.46
C GLY A 18 22.86 -11.79 -12.18
N GLN A 19 22.41 -11.05 -13.19
CA GLN A 19 22.04 -9.65 -13.03
C GLN A 19 21.03 -9.54 -11.90
N THR A 20 21.36 -8.74 -10.89
CA THR A 20 20.43 -8.38 -9.82
C THR A 20 19.29 -7.60 -10.44
N CYS A 21 18.10 -8.19 -10.48
CA CYS A 21 16.92 -7.49 -10.98
C CYS A 21 16.54 -6.39 -9.99
N ARG A 22 16.71 -5.14 -10.40
CA ARG A 22 16.36 -3.96 -9.62
C ARG A 22 16.18 -2.76 -10.53
N ASP A 23 15.51 -1.75 -10.02
CA ASP A 23 15.59 -0.41 -10.58
C ASP A 23 16.87 0.30 -10.10
N TYR A 24 17.50 1.03 -11.00
CA TYR A 24 18.71 1.82 -10.74
C TYR A 24 18.40 3.30 -10.48
N ASP A 25 17.21 3.76 -10.89
CA ASP A 25 16.75 5.12 -10.60
C ASP A 25 15.61 5.11 -9.58
N ASN A 26 15.73 6.02 -8.61
CA ASN A 26 14.74 6.27 -7.59
C ASN A 26 13.58 7.11 -8.14
N ASN A 27 13.08 6.93 -9.35
CA ASN A 27 11.84 7.55 -9.84
C ASN A 27 11.05 6.60 -10.75
N CYS A 28 11.59 5.40 -10.99
CA CYS A 28 11.01 4.41 -11.89
C CYS A 28 9.53 4.15 -11.61
N ARG A 29 9.18 3.92 -10.34
CA ARG A 29 7.80 3.72 -9.91
C ARG A 29 6.89 4.88 -10.31
N ASP A 30 7.31 6.12 -10.10
CA ASP A 30 6.49 7.31 -10.34
C ASP A 30 6.32 7.54 -11.85
N TRP A 31 7.39 7.39 -12.63
CA TRP A 31 7.34 7.51 -14.09
C TRP A 31 6.41 6.46 -14.71
N ILE A 32 6.46 5.23 -14.21
CA ILE A 32 5.65 4.11 -14.74
C ILE A 32 4.19 4.23 -14.30
N THR A 33 3.91 4.77 -13.12
CA THR A 33 2.55 5.10 -12.65
C THR A 33 1.89 6.16 -13.54
N VAL A 34 2.66 7.16 -14.00
CA VAL A 34 2.16 8.26 -14.83
C VAL A 34 2.10 7.90 -16.32
N ASN A 35 3.12 7.22 -16.83
CA ASN A 35 3.22 6.84 -18.24
C ASN A 35 3.88 5.46 -18.39
N PRO A 36 3.09 4.37 -18.35
CA PRO A 36 3.61 3.02 -18.54
C PRO A 36 4.37 2.82 -19.85
N ARG A 37 4.01 3.55 -20.92
CA ARG A 37 4.66 3.44 -22.24
C ARG A 37 6.09 3.97 -22.26
N ALA A 38 6.50 4.72 -21.23
CA ALA A 38 7.87 5.20 -21.08
C ALA A 38 8.90 4.06 -21.01
N CYS A 39 8.47 2.87 -20.62
CA CYS A 39 9.29 1.65 -20.67
C CYS A 39 9.74 1.28 -22.09
N ASP A 40 8.98 1.66 -23.11
CA ASP A 40 9.29 1.37 -24.52
C ASP A 40 9.80 2.61 -25.26
N SER A 41 9.26 3.78 -24.93
CA SER A 41 9.53 5.02 -25.67
C SER A 41 10.75 5.80 -25.18
N THR A 42 11.25 5.52 -23.98
CA THR A 42 12.32 6.32 -23.36
C THR A 42 13.50 5.45 -22.96
N ASP A 43 14.58 5.54 -23.72
CA ASP A 43 15.80 4.75 -23.56
C ASP A 43 16.39 4.77 -22.15
N TYR A 44 16.34 5.91 -21.46
CA TYR A 44 16.84 6.03 -20.09
C TYR A 44 15.97 5.22 -19.12
N ILE A 45 14.65 5.37 -19.18
CA ILE A 45 13.70 4.64 -18.35
C ILE A 45 13.80 3.15 -18.63
N LYS A 46 13.84 2.76 -19.90
CA LYS A 46 14.03 1.38 -20.33
C LYS A 46 15.27 0.74 -19.71
N ARG A 47 16.39 1.45 -19.63
CA ARG A 47 17.64 0.91 -19.08
C ARG A 47 17.71 0.96 -17.56
N SER A 48 17.18 2.01 -16.95
CA SER A 48 17.28 2.26 -15.51
C SER A 48 16.17 1.60 -14.69
N CYS A 49 15.01 1.31 -15.29
CA CYS A 49 13.81 0.82 -14.59
C CYS A 49 13.48 -0.64 -14.93
N GLN A 50 14.47 -1.52 -14.88
CA GLN A 50 14.34 -2.89 -15.36
C GLN A 50 13.23 -3.68 -14.65
N GLN A 51 13.10 -3.51 -13.32
CA GLN A 51 12.11 -4.23 -12.53
C GLN A 51 10.73 -3.61 -12.70
N SER A 52 10.61 -2.29 -12.55
CA SER A 52 9.31 -1.63 -12.70
C SER A 52 8.76 -1.72 -14.13
N CYS A 53 9.62 -1.78 -15.15
CA CYS A 53 9.19 -2.04 -16.54
C CYS A 53 8.90 -3.52 -16.83
N GLY A 54 9.07 -4.42 -15.85
CA GLY A 54 8.84 -5.85 -16.00
C GLY A 54 9.81 -6.53 -16.99
N GLN A 55 11.00 -5.98 -17.19
CA GLN A 55 12.05 -6.58 -18.03
C GLN A 55 12.78 -7.71 -17.31
N CYS A 56 12.75 -7.70 -15.98
CA CYS A 56 13.28 -8.74 -15.13
C CYS A 56 12.40 -8.91 -13.90
N GLY A 57 12.56 -10.05 -13.22
CA GLY A 57 11.79 -10.37 -12.02
C GLY A 57 10.32 -10.70 -12.32
N SER A 58 9.63 -11.28 -11.34
CA SER A 58 8.19 -11.48 -11.38
C SER A 58 7.52 -10.45 -10.46
N VAL A 59 6.74 -9.55 -11.04
CA VAL A 59 5.84 -8.67 -10.30
C VAL A 59 4.47 -9.33 -10.29
N ASP A 60 3.86 -9.48 -9.11
CA ASP A 60 2.47 -9.93 -9.03
C ASP A 60 1.59 -8.94 -9.79
N SER A 61 0.74 -9.46 -10.67
CA SER A 61 -0.15 -8.69 -11.52
C SER A 61 -0.93 -7.63 -10.72
N LYS A 62 -1.36 -7.93 -9.48
CA LYS A 62 -2.15 -7.01 -8.65
C LYS A 62 -1.37 -5.79 -8.15
N PHE A 63 -0.06 -5.76 -8.35
CA PHE A 63 0.84 -4.66 -8.02
C PHE A 63 1.54 -4.06 -9.24
N ASP A 64 1.25 -4.58 -10.43
CA ASP A 64 1.84 -4.06 -11.66
C ASP A 64 1.21 -2.71 -12.04
N LEU A 65 1.89 -1.63 -11.70
CA LEU A 65 1.45 -0.26 -11.96
C LEU A 65 1.21 0.04 -13.45
N ARG A 66 1.74 -0.76 -14.38
CA ARG A 66 1.42 -0.63 -15.82
C ARG A 66 -0.03 -0.96 -16.13
N ARG A 67 -0.69 -1.74 -15.26
CA ARG A 67 -2.12 -2.08 -15.30
C ARG A 67 -3.00 -1.05 -14.60
N LEU A 68 -2.42 -0.06 -13.92
CA LEU A 68 -3.20 0.94 -13.18
C LEU A 68 -4.04 1.77 -14.16
N ALA A 69 -5.34 1.85 -13.91
CA ALA A 69 -6.21 2.71 -14.71
C ALA A 69 -5.78 4.19 -14.59
N PRO A 70 -5.81 4.98 -15.69
CA PRO A 70 -5.37 6.39 -15.66
C PRO A 70 -6.05 7.25 -14.59
N GLU A 71 -7.34 6.98 -14.30
CA GLU A 71 -8.12 7.67 -13.27
C GLU A 71 -7.55 7.46 -11.86
N LEU A 72 -6.84 6.35 -11.63
CA LEU A 72 -6.25 5.95 -10.36
C LEU A 72 -4.79 6.37 -10.21
N THR A 73 -4.15 6.92 -11.25
CA THR A 73 -2.79 7.45 -11.20
C THR A 73 -2.53 8.36 -9.99
N PRO A 74 -3.45 9.27 -9.57
CA PRO A 74 -3.23 10.11 -8.38
C PRO A 74 -3.04 9.36 -7.07
N ILE A 75 -3.51 8.11 -6.97
CA ILE A 75 -3.40 7.27 -5.77
C ILE A 75 -2.49 6.05 -5.99
N GLY A 76 -1.82 5.93 -7.14
CA GLY A 76 -0.94 4.81 -7.46
C GLY A 76 0.23 4.62 -6.49
N PHE A 77 0.60 5.69 -5.78
CA PHE A 77 1.62 5.65 -4.73
C PHE A 77 1.25 4.72 -3.56
N LEU A 78 -0.05 4.47 -3.34
CA LEU A 78 -0.56 3.59 -2.30
C LEU A 78 -0.44 2.10 -2.64
N VAL A 79 -0.38 1.74 -3.94
CA VAL A 79 -0.34 0.34 -4.37
C VAL A 79 0.84 -0.37 -3.70
N GLY A 80 0.58 -1.60 -3.27
CA GLY A 80 1.54 -2.48 -2.62
C GLY A 80 1.10 -2.92 -1.24
N ARG A 81 2.04 -3.53 -0.52
CA ARG A 81 1.80 -4.06 0.82
C ARG A 81 2.64 -3.34 1.85
N TRP A 82 1.98 -2.92 2.91
CA TRP A 82 2.56 -2.08 3.94
C TRP A 82 2.37 -2.75 5.28
N ARG A 83 3.45 -2.90 6.04
CA ARG A 83 3.42 -3.62 7.31
C ARG A 83 4.15 -2.86 8.41
N SER A 84 3.58 -2.90 9.61
CA SER A 84 4.24 -2.48 10.83
C SER A 84 3.99 -3.53 11.90
N GLU A 85 5.05 -4.06 12.52
CA GLU A 85 4.89 -5.06 13.58
C GLU A 85 4.57 -4.44 14.95
N HIS A 86 5.00 -3.21 15.17
CA HIS A 86 4.93 -2.52 16.47
C HIS A 86 4.78 -0.99 16.35
N GLY A 87 4.60 -0.45 15.14
CA GLY A 87 4.51 0.99 14.92
C GLY A 87 3.12 1.58 15.17
N GLY A 88 2.09 0.75 15.35
CA GLY A 88 0.73 1.18 15.63
C GLY A 88 0.54 1.59 17.09
N LYS A 89 -0.20 2.67 17.31
CA LYS A 89 -0.59 3.19 18.61
C LYS A 89 -2.09 3.45 18.59
N ALA A 90 -2.81 2.89 19.57
CA ALA A 90 -4.22 3.12 19.78
C ALA A 90 -4.42 3.90 21.09
N ILE A 91 -5.19 4.98 21.03
CA ILE A 91 -5.47 5.87 22.14
C ILE A 91 -6.92 6.31 22.03
N PHE A 92 -7.70 6.22 23.10
CA PHE A 92 -8.99 6.90 23.22
C PHE A 92 -9.33 7.03 24.71
N PRO A 93 -10.10 8.04 25.16
CA PRO A 93 -10.37 8.24 26.59
C PRO A 93 -10.97 7.02 27.31
N THR A 94 -11.70 6.17 26.60
CA THR A 94 -12.39 5.00 27.16
C THR A 94 -11.63 3.69 27.03
N ILE A 95 -10.42 3.69 26.45
CA ILE A 95 -9.59 2.49 26.27
C ILE A 95 -8.19 2.71 26.84
N PRO A 96 -7.52 1.66 27.37
CA PRO A 96 -6.10 1.74 27.67
C PRO A 96 -5.30 2.09 26.42
N LYS A 97 -4.21 2.84 26.58
CA LYS A 97 -3.26 3.04 25.48
C LYS A 97 -2.54 1.73 25.22
N PHE A 98 -2.51 1.30 23.96
CA PHE A 98 -1.75 0.12 23.57
C PHE A 98 -1.13 0.30 22.19
N THR A 99 -0.20 -0.59 21.88
CA THR A 99 0.47 -0.68 20.58
C THR A 99 0.02 -1.94 19.86
N PHE A 100 -0.07 -1.86 18.53
CA PHE A 100 -0.53 -2.96 17.69
C PHE A 100 0.35 -3.10 16.44
N GLY A 101 0.32 -4.29 15.84
CA GLY A 101 0.85 -4.50 14.50
C GLY A 101 -0.29 -4.48 13.49
N GLU A 102 0.01 -4.09 12.27
CA GLU A 102 -0.97 -4.07 11.18
C GLU A 102 -0.28 -4.25 9.83
N GLU A 103 -0.99 -4.93 8.93
CA GLU A 103 -0.67 -5.02 7.52
C GLU A 103 -1.85 -4.50 6.71
N ILE A 104 -1.56 -3.63 5.75
CA ILE A 104 -2.52 -3.22 4.73
C ILE A 104 -2.02 -3.64 3.36
N GLU A 105 -2.94 -4.09 2.50
CA GLU A 105 -2.69 -4.36 1.10
C GLU A 105 -3.60 -3.49 0.25
N ILE A 106 -3.00 -2.73 -0.67
CA ILE A 106 -3.72 -1.93 -1.65
C ILE A 106 -3.32 -2.44 -3.03
N SER A 107 -4.27 -3.00 -3.77
CA SER A 107 -3.97 -3.71 -5.01
C SER A 107 -4.90 -3.34 -6.17
N ILE A 108 -4.38 -3.50 -7.38
CA ILE A 108 -5.12 -3.33 -8.64
C ILE A 108 -6.04 -4.56 -8.79
N PRO A 109 -7.35 -4.37 -9.07
CA PRO A 109 -8.27 -5.49 -9.27
C PRO A 109 -7.89 -6.35 -10.48
N ASP A 110 -8.49 -7.53 -10.58
CA ASP A 110 -8.31 -8.40 -11.73
C ASP A 110 -9.02 -7.83 -12.97
N ASP A 111 -8.62 -8.29 -14.16
CA ASP A 111 -9.19 -7.80 -15.43
C ASP A 111 -10.65 -8.25 -15.63
N ASN A 112 -11.17 -9.14 -14.78
CA ASN A 112 -12.56 -9.60 -14.81
C ASN A 112 -13.50 -8.60 -14.12
N MET A 113 -12.98 -7.73 -13.27
CA MET A 113 -13.74 -6.66 -12.63
C MET A 113 -13.98 -5.52 -13.63
N GLN A 114 -15.21 -5.45 -14.18
CA GLN A 114 -15.63 -4.34 -15.04
C GLN A 114 -15.62 -2.98 -14.32
N SER A 115 -15.55 -2.95 -12.99
CA SER A 115 -15.30 -1.76 -12.18
C SER A 115 -13.81 -1.44 -12.12
N SER A 116 -13.17 -1.26 -13.28
CA SER A 116 -11.74 -0.96 -13.47
C SER A 116 -11.31 0.43 -12.94
N HIS A 117 -12.06 0.97 -11.97
CA HIS A 117 -11.97 2.33 -11.46
C HIS A 117 -11.78 2.41 -9.94
N ALA A 118 -11.45 1.29 -9.29
CA ALA A 118 -11.13 1.26 -7.86
C ALA A 118 -9.97 0.31 -7.54
N LEU A 119 -9.17 0.64 -6.52
CA LEU A 119 -8.19 -0.26 -5.90
C LEU A 119 -8.87 -1.09 -4.82
N ASN A 120 -8.47 -2.36 -4.68
CA ASN A 120 -8.83 -3.18 -3.53
C ASN A 120 -8.06 -2.70 -2.29
N TYR A 121 -8.72 -2.72 -1.13
CA TYR A 121 -8.12 -2.40 0.16
C TYR A 121 -8.41 -3.53 1.16
N THR A 122 -7.37 -3.99 1.82
CA THR A 122 -7.50 -4.84 3.01
C THR A 122 -6.60 -4.31 4.12
N ALA A 123 -7.05 -4.45 5.36
CA ALA A 123 -6.29 -4.19 6.55
C ALA A 123 -6.51 -5.30 7.58
N PHE A 124 -5.44 -5.72 8.23
CA PHE A 124 -5.48 -6.71 9.29
C PHE A 124 -4.57 -6.26 10.42
N ALA A 125 -5.15 -5.99 11.58
CA ALA A 125 -4.46 -5.55 12.79
C ALA A 125 -4.45 -6.66 13.85
N TRP A 126 -3.33 -6.79 14.56
CA TRP A 126 -3.12 -7.82 15.58
C TRP A 126 -2.45 -7.27 16.84
N SER A 127 -2.69 -7.96 17.96
CA SER A 127 -2.03 -7.67 19.25
C SER A 127 -0.53 -7.98 19.17
N ILE A 128 0.32 -7.16 19.78
CA ILE A 128 1.78 -7.38 19.69
C ILE A 128 2.21 -8.64 20.44
N ASN A 129 1.57 -8.94 21.56
CA ASN A 129 1.99 -10.02 22.46
C ASN A 129 1.56 -11.38 21.93
N ASP A 130 0.26 -11.53 21.64
CA ASP A 130 -0.36 -12.83 21.39
C ASP A 130 -0.69 -13.05 19.91
N LYS A 131 -0.54 -12.00 19.08
CA LYS A 131 -0.89 -11.98 17.65
C LYS A 131 -2.38 -12.26 17.38
N ASP A 132 -3.22 -12.06 18.39
CA ASP A 132 -4.67 -12.12 18.26
C ASP A 132 -5.16 -11.04 17.31
N GLU A 133 -6.12 -11.39 16.45
CA GLU A 133 -6.80 -10.42 15.59
C GLU A 133 -7.52 -9.36 16.44
N LEU A 134 -7.22 -8.09 16.17
CA LEU A 134 -7.87 -6.95 16.81
C LEU A 134 -8.95 -6.37 15.90
N HIS A 135 -8.60 -6.15 14.63
CA HIS A 135 -9.47 -5.48 13.67
C HIS A 135 -9.12 -5.92 12.25
N SER A 136 -10.14 -6.06 11.40
CA SER A 136 -9.95 -6.27 9.97
C SER A 136 -10.93 -5.43 9.17
N GLU A 137 -10.42 -4.79 8.13
CA GLU A 137 -11.16 -3.95 7.20
C GLU A 137 -10.98 -4.47 5.77
N TYR A 138 -12.06 -4.48 5.00
CA TYR A 138 -12.06 -4.82 3.59
C TYR A 138 -12.83 -3.76 2.82
N GLY A 139 -12.33 -3.36 1.65
CA GLY A 139 -12.93 -2.24 0.95
C GLY A 139 -12.35 -1.94 -0.42
N TYR A 140 -12.72 -0.75 -0.91
CA TYR A 140 -12.31 -0.24 -2.20
C TYR A 140 -11.96 1.25 -2.10
N ILE A 141 -10.95 1.69 -2.86
CA ILE A 141 -10.58 3.09 -3.00
C ILE A 141 -10.83 3.51 -4.45
N SER A 142 -11.69 4.50 -4.66
CA SER A 142 -11.99 5.04 -5.99
C SER A 142 -11.61 6.52 -6.07
N VAL A 143 -11.40 7.01 -7.29
CA VAL A 143 -11.13 8.43 -7.57
C VAL A 143 -12.26 8.97 -8.43
N LYS A 144 -12.82 10.11 -8.03
CA LYS A 144 -13.84 10.79 -8.83
C LYS A 144 -13.20 11.33 -10.12
N PRO A 145 -13.68 10.95 -11.33
CA PRO A 145 -13.05 11.31 -12.59
C PRO A 145 -12.83 12.80 -12.76
N ASN A 146 -11.69 13.19 -13.36
CA ASN A 146 -11.30 14.58 -13.59
C ASN A 146 -11.24 15.47 -12.33
N THR A 147 -11.12 14.87 -11.15
CA THR A 147 -10.94 15.58 -9.89
C THR A 147 -9.74 15.04 -9.12
N LYS A 148 -9.50 15.59 -7.93
CA LYS A 148 -8.55 15.04 -6.94
C LYS A 148 -9.30 14.62 -5.68
N GLU A 149 -10.48 14.04 -5.83
CA GLU A 149 -11.29 13.54 -4.72
C GLU A 149 -11.28 12.01 -4.75
N ALA A 150 -10.91 11.41 -3.62
CA ALA A 150 -10.95 9.97 -3.43
C ALA A 150 -12.11 9.59 -2.50
N ALA A 151 -12.62 8.38 -2.69
CA ALA A 151 -13.58 7.75 -1.77
C ALA A 151 -13.03 6.39 -1.31
N LEU A 152 -13.18 6.10 -0.03
CA LEU A 152 -12.87 4.82 0.61
C LEU A 152 -14.17 4.25 1.18
N THR A 153 -14.53 3.04 0.76
CA THR A 153 -15.67 2.30 1.32
C THR A 153 -15.17 1.05 2.00
N THR A 154 -15.48 0.85 3.28
CA THR A 154 -15.01 -0.31 4.05
C THR A 154 -16.13 -1.06 4.76
N VAL A 155 -15.92 -2.35 4.95
CA VAL A 155 -16.67 -3.23 5.86
C VAL A 155 -15.69 -3.81 6.88
N MET A 156 -16.12 -3.92 8.13
CA MET A 156 -15.24 -4.23 9.26
C MET A 156 -15.75 -5.43 10.06
N ASN A 157 -14.84 -6.23 10.61
CA ASN A 157 -15.20 -7.43 11.40
C ASN A 157 -16.01 -7.14 12.68
N ASN A 158 -15.92 -5.92 13.22
CA ASN A 158 -16.73 -5.45 14.35
C ASN A 158 -18.15 -4.98 13.97
N GLY A 159 -18.53 -5.15 12.69
CA GLY A 159 -19.88 -4.92 12.20
C GLY A 159 -20.19 -3.48 11.81
N PHE A 160 -19.16 -2.69 11.50
CA PHE A 160 -19.30 -1.36 10.92
C PHE A 160 -19.07 -1.38 9.42
N VAL A 161 -19.72 -0.46 8.73
CA VAL A 161 -19.47 -0.14 7.33
C VAL A 161 -19.32 1.37 7.21
N THR A 162 -18.35 1.84 6.44
CA THR A 162 -18.12 3.29 6.30
C THR A 162 -18.01 3.70 4.84
N VAL A 163 -18.45 4.93 4.58
CA VAL A 163 -18.15 5.68 3.35
C VAL A 163 -17.39 6.91 3.77
N GLU A 164 -16.13 7.02 3.34
CA GLU A 164 -15.27 8.16 3.62
C GLU A 164 -14.85 8.83 2.29
N GLU A 165 -14.78 10.16 2.25
CA GLU A 165 -14.39 10.93 1.07
C GLU A 165 -13.41 12.04 1.42
N GLY A 166 -12.51 12.38 0.49
CA GLY A 166 -11.77 13.63 0.62
C GLY A 166 -10.65 13.85 -0.40
N PRO A 167 -9.98 15.01 -0.30
CA PRO A 167 -9.05 15.46 -1.31
C PRO A 167 -7.72 14.72 -1.27
N ILE A 168 -7.12 14.60 -2.45
CA ILE A 168 -5.78 14.12 -2.72
C ILE A 168 -4.88 15.34 -2.93
N VAL A 169 -3.89 15.53 -2.06
CA VAL A 169 -2.93 16.65 -2.10
C VAL A 169 -1.52 16.10 -2.06
N GLY A 170 -0.84 16.10 -3.22
CA GLY A 170 0.47 15.47 -3.35
C GLY A 170 0.37 13.96 -3.08
N ASN A 171 1.17 13.46 -2.13
CA ASN A 171 1.11 12.05 -1.70
C ASN A 171 0.30 11.86 -0.41
N GLN A 172 -0.67 12.73 -0.16
CA GLN A 172 -1.58 12.66 0.97
C GLN A 172 -3.02 12.52 0.51
N ILE A 173 -3.79 11.71 1.22
CA ILE A 173 -5.25 11.69 1.15
C ILE A 173 -5.81 11.92 2.55
N ARG A 174 -6.78 12.82 2.67
CA ARG A 174 -7.47 13.09 3.94
C ARG A 174 -8.96 12.84 3.77
N PHE A 175 -9.40 11.66 4.16
CA PHE A 175 -10.80 11.28 4.13
C PHE A 175 -11.55 11.83 5.36
N ARG A 176 -12.83 12.11 5.17
CA ARG A 176 -13.80 12.41 6.22
C ARG A 176 -15.01 11.52 6.03
N LEU A 177 -15.58 11.05 7.14
CA LEU A 177 -16.78 10.23 7.12
C LEU A 177 -17.93 10.97 6.41
N ARG A 178 -18.61 10.25 5.51
CA ARG A 178 -19.86 10.68 4.88
C ARG A 178 -21.04 9.90 5.44
N ASP A 179 -20.86 8.61 5.62
CA ASP A 179 -21.87 7.73 6.15
C ASP A 179 -21.25 6.57 6.93
N ILE A 180 -21.97 6.09 7.93
CA ILE A 180 -21.58 4.95 8.76
C ILE A 180 -22.79 4.08 9.08
N GLY A 181 -22.70 2.83 8.65
CA GLY A 181 -23.64 1.79 9.01
C GLY A 181 -23.07 0.91 10.11
N ARG A 182 -23.96 0.33 10.92
CA ARG A 182 -23.60 -0.56 12.01
C ARG A 182 -24.67 -1.63 12.19
N ILE A 183 -24.26 -2.88 12.40
CA ILE A 183 -25.17 -3.96 12.77
C ILE A 183 -25.80 -3.73 14.16
N SER A 184 -27.06 -4.14 14.32
CA SER A 184 -27.86 -3.84 15.53
C SER A 184 -27.31 -4.44 16.83
N PHE A 185 -26.47 -5.47 16.74
CA PHE A 185 -25.90 -6.20 17.87
C PHE A 185 -24.37 -6.06 17.99
N SER A 186 -23.77 -5.06 17.33
CA SER A 186 -22.36 -4.73 17.58
C SER A 186 -22.19 -4.25 19.03
N ARG A 187 -21.05 -4.55 19.63
CA ARG A 187 -20.75 -4.26 21.05
C ARG A 187 -20.05 -2.92 21.27
N ASP A 188 -19.40 -2.40 20.23
CA ASP A 188 -18.60 -1.18 20.34
C ASP A 188 -19.47 0.04 20.58
N LEU A 189 -18.90 1.17 20.97
CA LEU A 189 -19.68 2.41 21.08
C LEU A 189 -19.98 2.98 19.68
N PRO A 190 -21.11 3.68 19.48
CA PRO A 190 -21.38 4.34 18.21
C PRO A 190 -20.32 5.40 17.89
N VAL A 191 -19.70 5.25 16.72
CA VAL A 191 -18.83 6.27 16.13
C VAL A 191 -19.72 7.31 15.45
N HIS A 192 -19.45 8.59 15.70
CA HIS A 192 -20.21 9.70 15.17
C HIS A 192 -19.55 10.30 13.91
N ASP A 193 -18.23 10.48 13.94
CA ASP A 193 -17.46 11.02 12.82
C ASP A 193 -16.04 10.43 12.80
N LEU A 194 -15.42 10.38 11.63
CA LEU A 194 -14.06 9.89 11.39
C LEU A 194 -13.30 10.84 10.46
N VAL A 195 -12.01 11.01 10.72
CA VAL A 195 -11.06 11.63 9.78
C VAL A 195 -9.84 10.74 9.66
N ARG A 196 -9.70 10.09 8.51
CA ARG A 196 -8.57 9.23 8.16
C ARG A 196 -7.60 10.00 7.26
N GLU A 197 -6.32 9.98 7.60
CA GLU A 197 -5.27 10.64 6.82
C GLU A 197 -4.17 9.64 6.50
N TRP A 198 -3.87 9.47 5.22
CA TRP A 198 -2.77 8.67 4.72
C TRP A 198 -1.77 9.59 4.01
N THR A 199 -0.49 9.50 4.40
CA THR A 199 0.58 10.30 3.81
C THR A 199 1.78 9.42 3.51
N LEU A 200 2.19 9.36 2.25
CA LEU A 200 3.47 8.76 1.88
C LEU A 200 4.60 9.73 2.20
N LEU A 201 5.39 9.40 3.21
CA LEU A 201 6.49 10.25 3.68
C LEU A 201 7.71 10.13 2.76
N ASP A 202 7.97 8.90 2.29
CA ASP A 202 9.03 8.56 1.34
C ASP A 202 8.63 7.26 0.60
N ARG A 203 9.51 6.74 -0.28
CA ARG A 203 9.22 5.57 -1.14
C ARG A 203 8.80 4.31 -0.38
N SER A 204 9.23 4.18 0.86
CA SER A 204 9.08 2.98 1.68
C SER A 204 8.24 3.19 2.92
N THR A 205 7.89 4.43 3.26
CA THR A 205 7.18 4.74 4.51
C THR A 205 5.85 5.44 4.28
N LEU A 206 4.77 4.71 4.60
CA LEU A 206 3.42 5.24 4.66
C LEU A 206 3.05 5.53 6.11
N GLN A 207 2.43 6.69 6.36
CA GLN A 207 1.87 7.04 7.66
C GLN A 207 0.35 7.07 7.56
N ALA A 208 -0.34 6.43 8.50
CA ALA A 208 -1.78 6.55 8.67
C ALA A 208 -2.13 7.13 10.05
N ARG A 209 -3.13 8.01 10.06
CA ARG A 209 -3.74 8.57 11.26
C ARG A 209 -5.25 8.44 11.14
N LEU A 210 -5.90 8.05 12.22
CA LEU A 210 -7.35 8.05 12.33
C LEU A 210 -7.74 8.89 13.54
N ASN A 211 -8.50 9.95 13.29
CA ASN A 211 -9.22 10.65 14.35
C ASN A 211 -10.66 10.16 14.37
N MET A 212 -11.23 10.09 15.56
CA MET A 212 -12.57 9.60 15.81
C MET A 212 -13.32 10.54 16.75
N GLU A 213 -14.60 10.72 16.47
CA GLU A 213 -15.57 11.38 17.33
C GLU A 213 -16.66 10.37 17.73
N THR A 214 -17.11 10.46 18.98
CA THR A 214 -18.24 9.69 19.49
C THR A 214 -19.27 10.65 20.09
N LEU A 215 -20.45 10.16 20.47
CA LEU A 215 -21.48 10.99 21.10
C LEU A 215 -21.02 11.70 22.39
N THR A 216 -19.99 11.17 23.07
CA THR A 216 -19.52 11.67 24.36
C THR A 216 -18.15 12.35 24.29
N HIS A 217 -17.44 12.24 23.17
CA HIS A 217 -16.09 12.77 23.01
C HIS A 217 -15.91 13.36 21.62
N GLY A 218 -15.49 14.62 21.56
CA GLY A 218 -15.18 15.33 20.31
C GLY A 218 -14.03 14.67 19.52
N MET A 219 -13.88 15.08 18.26
CA MET A 219 -12.85 14.60 17.34
C MET A 219 -11.45 14.64 17.95
N GLN A 220 -10.81 13.48 18.06
CA GLN A 220 -9.47 13.32 18.61
C GLN A 220 -8.77 12.09 18.03
N GLU A 221 -7.45 12.00 18.18
CA GLU A 221 -6.66 10.88 17.66
C GLU A 221 -7.10 9.56 18.30
N HIS A 222 -7.43 8.60 17.44
CA HIS A 222 -7.76 7.24 17.81
C HIS A 222 -6.60 6.29 17.52
N THR A 223 -6.07 6.33 16.30
CA THR A 223 -4.91 5.52 15.92
C THR A 223 -3.87 6.32 15.13
N PHE A 224 -2.62 5.93 15.32
CA PHE A 224 -1.47 6.40 14.55
C PHE A 224 -0.59 5.19 14.23
N ILE A 225 -0.11 5.11 12.99
CA ILE A 225 0.78 4.04 12.57
C ILE A 225 1.68 4.48 11.42
N ARG A 226 2.93 3.99 11.44
CA ARG A 226 3.85 4.06 10.30
C ARG A 226 4.19 2.66 9.83
N TYR A 227 4.02 2.44 8.53
CA TYR A 227 4.29 1.18 7.86
C TYR A 227 5.56 1.26 7.03
N ASN A 228 6.22 0.13 6.86
CA ASN A 228 7.22 -0.07 5.82
C ASN A 228 6.59 -0.82 4.64
N LYS A 229 6.95 -0.43 3.41
CA LYS A 229 6.59 -1.21 2.22
C LYS A 229 7.35 -2.53 2.23
N ILE A 230 6.62 -3.64 2.12
CA ILE A 230 7.19 -5.00 2.10
C ILE A 230 6.97 -5.72 0.76
N ALA A 231 6.07 -5.22 -0.09
CA ALA A 231 5.89 -5.69 -1.46
C ALA A 231 5.59 -4.52 -2.40
N PRO A 232 5.99 -4.61 -3.70
CA PRO A 232 5.68 -3.62 -4.73
C PRO A 232 4.20 -3.28 -4.82
#